data_AF-A0A6G7K9W2-F1
#
_entry.id   AF-A0A6G7K9W2-F1
#
_cell.length_a   1.000
_cell.length_b   1.000
_cell.length_c   1.000
_cell.angle_alpha   90.00
_cell.angle_beta   90.00
_cell.angle_gamma   90.00
#
_symmetry.space_group_name_H-M   'P 1'
#
loop_
_entity.id
_entity.type
_entity.pdbx_description
1 polymer ?
#
loop_
_entity_poly.entity_id
_entity_poly.type
_entity_poly.pdbx_seq_one_letter_code
_entity_poly.pdbx_strand_id
1 'polypeptide(L)'
;MTHFSEKIYQLRKEFSYSQEEVAERLQVSRQTISNWENGTAQPALDKAVELSNLFQVSLDELVGKIVGKSKPISPLLSDLVGQTITIFLVPSSDAWISVSRTEVTACEVIAVSEHSLKVIVSEKKQRIERVFMLRDIVGMKQEVV
;
A
#
# COMPACT_ATOMS: atom_id res chain seq x y z
N MET A 1 23.91 -4.13 2.96
CA MET A 1 22.71 -3.83 2.14
C MET A 1 22.51 -2.32 2.16
N THR A 2 22.11 -1.73 1.03
CA THR A 2 21.86 -0.29 0.93
C THR A 2 20.44 0.02 1.40
N HIS A 3 20.20 1.14 2.09
CA HIS A 3 18.86 1.54 2.52
C HIS A 3 17.82 1.55 1.39
N PHE A 4 18.24 1.86 0.17
CA PHE A 4 17.40 1.88 -1.03
C PHE A 4 16.87 0.50 -1.44
N SER A 5 17.70 -0.55 -1.43
CA SER A 5 17.30 -1.91 -1.81
C SER A 5 16.28 -2.51 -0.84
N GLU A 6 16.47 -2.27 0.46
CA GLU A 6 15.53 -2.68 1.51
C GLU A 6 14.20 -1.92 1.41
N LYS A 7 14.26 -0.63 1.09
CA LYS A 7 13.05 0.20 0.94
C LYS A 7 12.16 -0.27 -0.22
N ILE A 8 12.74 -0.64 -1.37
CA ILE A 8 11.98 -1.23 -2.49
C ILE A 8 11.26 -2.50 -2.05
N TYR A 9 11.95 -3.41 -1.35
CA TYR A 9 11.35 -4.64 -0.86
C TYR A 9 10.19 -4.36 0.11
N GLN A 10 10.38 -3.44 1.05
CA GLN A 10 9.37 -3.06 2.03
C GLN A 10 8.13 -2.46 1.36
N LEU A 11 8.31 -1.49 0.47
CA LEU A 11 7.21 -0.85 -0.26
C LEU A 11 6.46 -1.87 -1.11
N ARG A 12 7.17 -2.75 -1.83
CA ARG A 12 6.51 -3.81 -2.60
C ARG A 12 5.62 -4.69 -1.71
N LYS A 13 6.10 -5.06 -0.53
CA LYS A 13 5.34 -5.87 0.43
C LYS A 13 4.16 -5.12 1.03
N GLU A 14 4.32 -3.84 1.36
CA GLU A 14 3.22 -2.99 1.82
C GLU A 14 2.12 -2.95 0.78
N PHE A 15 2.48 -2.68 -0.48
CA PHE A 15 1.56 -2.66 -1.62
C PHE A 15 1.05 -4.04 -2.06
N SER A 16 1.44 -5.11 -1.36
CA SER A 16 1.04 -6.50 -1.63
C SER A 16 1.35 -6.99 -3.05
N TYR A 17 2.35 -6.40 -3.71
CA TYR A 17 2.78 -6.82 -5.04
C TYR A 17 3.81 -7.96 -4.99
N SER A 18 3.71 -8.87 -5.94
CA SER A 18 4.78 -9.81 -6.28
C SER A 18 5.90 -9.10 -7.06
N GLN A 19 7.08 -9.72 -7.12
CA GLN A 19 8.17 -9.20 -7.95
C GLN A 19 7.80 -9.19 -9.44
N GLU A 20 6.97 -10.13 -9.89
CA GLU A 20 6.47 -10.20 -11.26
C GLU A 20 5.58 -8.99 -11.56
N GLU A 21 4.63 -8.71 -10.68
CA GLU A 21 3.70 -7.58 -10.79
C GLU A 21 4.38 -6.21 -10.83
N VAL A 22 5.47 -6.03 -10.07
CA VAL A 22 6.28 -4.80 -10.14
C VAL A 22 7.08 -4.76 -11.44
N ALA A 23 7.63 -5.89 -11.87
CA ALA A 23 8.40 -6.00 -13.10
C ALA A 23 7.56 -5.65 -14.34
N GLU A 24 6.34 -6.19 -14.42
CA GLU A 24 5.37 -5.89 -15.48
C GLU A 24 5.04 -4.40 -15.54
N ARG A 25 4.74 -3.77 -14.39
CA ARG A 25 4.40 -2.34 -14.30
C ARG A 25 5.55 -1.42 -14.71
N LEU A 26 6.78 -1.84 -14.42
CA LEU A 26 8.00 -1.07 -14.75
C LEU A 26 8.63 -1.48 -16.09
N GLN A 27 8.02 -2.44 -16.80
CA GLN A 27 8.52 -2.99 -18.07
C GLN A 27 9.98 -3.48 -17.95
N VAL A 28 10.30 -4.19 -16.87
CA VAL A 28 11.59 -4.83 -16.64
C VAL A 28 11.42 -6.31 -16.38
N SER A 29 12.52 -7.07 -16.28
CA SER A 29 12.44 -8.48 -15.91
C SER A 29 12.21 -8.66 -14.40
N ARG A 30 11.53 -9.74 -14.00
CA ARG A 30 11.43 -10.16 -12.59
C ARG A 30 12.80 -10.25 -11.91
N GLN A 31 13.82 -10.73 -12.64
CA GLN A 31 15.19 -10.82 -12.15
C GLN A 31 15.78 -9.43 -11.84
N THR A 32 15.44 -8.42 -12.63
CA THR A 32 15.84 -7.03 -12.39
C THR A 32 15.32 -6.55 -11.03
N ILE A 33 14.03 -6.78 -10.74
CA ILE A 33 13.44 -6.44 -9.43
C ILE A 33 14.13 -7.18 -8.29
N SER A 34 14.37 -8.48 -8.45
CA SER A 34 15.10 -9.28 -7.47
C SER A 34 16.51 -8.73 -7.21
N ASN A 35 17.23 -8.31 -8.26
CA ASN A 35 18.56 -7.75 -8.12
C ASN A 35 18.55 -6.40 -7.39
N TRP A 36 17.56 -5.54 -7.66
CA TRP A 36 17.38 -4.28 -6.95
C TRP A 36 17.06 -4.49 -5.46
N GLU A 37 16.17 -5.43 -5.14
CA GLU A 37 15.80 -5.75 -3.75
C GLU A 37 16.97 -6.37 -2.96
N ASN A 38 17.81 -7.16 -3.61
CA ASN A 38 19.00 -7.77 -3.00
C ASN A 38 20.22 -6.84 -2.98
N GLY A 39 20.13 -5.66 -3.62
CA GLY A 39 21.23 -4.71 -3.72
C GLY A 39 22.39 -5.17 -4.63
N THR A 40 22.17 -6.16 -5.48
CA THR A 40 23.16 -6.64 -6.47
C THR A 40 23.20 -5.77 -7.73
N ALA A 41 22.14 -5.00 -7.96
CA ALA A 41 22.09 -3.95 -8.97
C ALA A 41 21.28 -2.75 -8.43
N GLN A 42 21.38 -1.61 -9.10
CA GLN A 42 20.56 -0.43 -8.82
C GLN A 42 19.75 -0.02 -10.05
N PRO A 43 18.52 0.48 -9.88
CA PRO A 43 17.74 1.10 -10.93
C PRO A 43 18.41 2.41 -11.36
N ALA A 44 18.33 2.69 -12.66
CA ALA A 44 18.65 4.00 -13.18
C ALA A 44 17.61 5.04 -12.71
N LEU A 45 17.93 6.33 -12.88
CA LEU A 45 17.12 7.43 -12.35
C LEU A 45 15.67 7.38 -12.86
N ASP A 46 15.48 7.07 -14.14
CA ASP A 46 14.17 6.87 -14.77
C ASP A 46 13.35 5.78 -14.04
N LYS A 47 13.96 4.62 -13.76
CA LYS A 47 13.30 3.53 -13.04
C LYS A 47 13.08 3.83 -11.57
N ALA A 48 13.97 4.60 -10.94
CA ALA A 48 13.77 5.07 -9.59
C ALA A 48 12.58 6.06 -9.49
N VAL A 49 12.41 6.94 -10.48
CA VAL A 49 11.24 7.81 -10.58
C VAL A 49 9.96 6.99 -10.79
N GLU A 50 9.96 6.02 -11.71
CA GLU A 50 8.82 5.13 -11.90
C GLU A 50 8.46 4.34 -10.62
N LEU A 51 9.46 3.81 -9.90
CA LEU A 51 9.27 3.16 -8.59
C LEU A 51 8.63 4.10 -7.56
N SER A 52 9.12 5.35 -7.50
CA SER A 52 8.59 6.36 -6.58
C SER A 52 7.11 6.66 -6.87
N ASN A 53 6.75 6.76 -8.15
CA ASN A 53 5.36 6.95 -8.59
C ASN A 53 4.50 5.71 -8.31
N LEU A 54 5.02 4.51 -8.58
CA LEU A 54 4.32 3.25 -8.34
C LEU A 54 3.94 3.07 -6.87
N PHE A 55 4.88 3.39 -5.97
CA PHE A 55 4.69 3.29 -4.53
C PHE A 55 4.18 4.58 -3.88
N GLN A 56 3.91 5.62 -4.67
CA GLN A 56 3.41 6.92 -4.22
C GLN A 56 4.25 7.57 -3.11
N VAL A 57 5.56 7.37 -3.14
CA VAL A 57 6.53 8.00 -2.23
C VAL A 57 7.37 9.02 -2.99
N SER A 58 7.97 9.97 -2.31
CA SER A 58 8.99 10.80 -2.94
C SER A 58 10.25 10.00 -3.29
N LEU A 59 11.02 10.48 -4.26
CA LEU A 59 12.30 9.86 -4.60
C LEU A 59 13.27 9.87 -3.40
N ASP A 60 13.25 10.94 -2.58
CA ASP A 60 14.02 11.05 -1.34
C ASP A 60 13.68 9.94 -0.33
N GLU A 61 12.38 9.67 -0.15
CA GLU A 61 11.91 8.58 0.70
C GLU A 61 12.29 7.21 0.16
N LEU A 62 12.25 7.02 -1.17
CA LEU A 62 12.66 5.78 -1.81
C LEU A 62 14.15 5.50 -1.55
N VAL A 63 15.02 6.53 -1.60
CA VAL A 63 16.46 6.43 -1.31
C VAL A 63 16.82 6.45 0.17
N GLY A 64 15.84 6.52 1.07
CA GLY A 64 16.06 6.52 2.50
C GLY A 64 16.66 7.82 3.04
N LYS A 65 16.62 8.91 2.25
CA LYS A 65 16.93 10.25 2.75
C LYS A 65 15.69 10.79 3.45
N ILE A 66 15.74 10.77 4.78
CA ILE A 66 14.70 11.35 5.62
C ILE A 66 14.79 12.87 5.51
N VAL A 67 14.16 13.47 4.50
CA VAL A 67 14.02 14.93 4.40
C VAL A 67 12.66 15.31 4.96
N GLY A 68 12.62 15.50 6.28
CA GLY A 68 11.45 15.99 6.98
C GLY A 68 10.42 14.91 7.27
N LYS A 69 9.79 15.02 8.44
CA LYS A 69 8.72 14.14 8.89
C LYS A 69 7.69 13.96 7.78
N SER A 70 7.32 12.71 7.47
CA SER A 70 6.09 12.36 6.77
C SER A 70 4.97 13.28 7.24
N LYS A 71 4.08 13.69 6.32
CA LYS A 71 2.95 14.54 6.72
C LYS A 71 2.28 13.82 7.88
N PRO A 72 2.04 14.48 9.03
CA PRO A 72 1.38 13.81 10.13
C PRO A 72 0.08 13.23 9.57
N ILE A 73 -0.11 11.92 9.78
CA ILE A 73 -1.36 11.23 9.46
C ILE A 73 -2.47 12.17 9.92
N SER A 74 -3.40 12.52 9.02
CA SER A 74 -4.44 13.49 9.36
C SER A 74 -5.10 13.05 10.66
N PRO A 75 -5.32 13.94 11.65
CA PRO A 75 -5.86 13.55 12.96
C PRO A 75 -7.11 12.66 12.85
N LEU A 76 -7.94 12.93 11.83
CA LEU A 76 -9.13 12.15 11.49
C LEU A 76 -8.86 10.66 11.23
N LEU A 77 -7.74 10.32 10.59
CA LEU A 77 -7.34 8.94 10.31
C LEU A 77 -6.75 8.28 11.56
N SER A 78 -6.10 9.05 12.43
CA SER A 78 -5.59 8.56 13.72
C SER A 78 -6.73 8.09 14.61
N ASP A 79 -7.83 8.84 14.60
CA ASP A 79 -9.02 8.57 15.41
C ASP A 79 -9.77 7.29 14.98
N LEU A 80 -9.50 6.77 13.77
CA LEU A 80 -10.09 5.52 13.30
C LEU A 80 -9.55 4.29 14.03
N VAL A 81 -8.34 4.36 14.61
CA VAL A 81 -7.73 3.22 15.28
C VAL A 81 -8.58 2.76 16.47
N GLY A 82 -8.89 1.47 16.52
CA GLY A 82 -9.76 0.86 17.52
C GLY A 82 -11.26 0.92 17.18
N GLN A 83 -11.64 1.51 16.05
CA GLN A 83 -13.03 1.56 15.61
C GLN A 83 -13.38 0.42 14.66
N THR A 84 -14.66 0.03 14.69
CA THR A 84 -15.24 -0.89 13.70
C THR A 84 -15.87 -0.08 12.57
N ILE A 85 -15.43 -0.32 11.35
CA ILE A 85 -15.89 0.37 10.15
C ILE A 85 -16.34 -0.62 9.07
N THR A 86 -17.18 -0.14 8.18
CA THR A 86 -17.41 -0.72 6.85
C THR A 86 -16.55 0.02 5.84
N ILE A 87 -15.77 -0.72 5.05
CA ILE A 87 -14.90 -0.20 3.98
C ILE A 87 -15.57 -0.44 2.64
N PHE A 88 -15.73 0.62 1.83
CA PHE A 88 -16.22 0.55 0.47
C PHE A 88 -15.05 0.58 -0.50
N LEU A 89 -14.86 -0.50 -1.25
CA LEU A 89 -13.74 -0.66 -2.18
C LEU A 89 -14.22 -0.53 -3.62
N VAL A 90 -13.34 0.00 -4.47
CA VAL A 90 -13.41 -0.20 -5.92
C VAL A 90 -12.44 -1.31 -6.33
N PRO A 91 -12.86 -2.27 -7.17
CA PRO A 91 -11.91 -3.19 -7.77
C PRO A 91 -10.91 -2.38 -8.61
N SER A 92 -9.62 -2.63 -8.39
CA SER A 92 -8.52 -1.87 -8.98
C SER A 92 -8.69 -1.70 -10.50
N SER A 93 -8.84 -0.44 -10.91
CA SER A 93 -8.62 0.15 -12.23
C SER A 93 -8.34 -0.82 -13.40
N ASP A 94 -9.40 -1.16 -14.15
CA ASP A 94 -9.34 -1.39 -15.61
C ASP A 94 -10.74 -1.51 -16.24
N ALA A 95 -11.81 -1.54 -15.44
CA ALA A 95 -13.18 -1.56 -15.94
C ALA A 95 -13.78 -0.14 -15.96
N TRP A 96 -13.91 0.46 -17.15
CA TRP A 96 -14.70 1.69 -17.39
C TRP A 96 -16.13 1.60 -16.85
N ILE A 97 -16.64 0.38 -16.61
CA ILE A 97 -17.91 0.08 -15.94
C ILE A 97 -17.73 -1.21 -15.12
N SER A 98 -17.38 -1.13 -13.84
CA SER A 98 -17.73 -2.17 -12.87
C SER A 98 -18.50 -1.53 -11.72
N VAL A 99 -19.81 -1.78 -11.71
CA VAL A 99 -20.77 -1.26 -10.71
C VAL A 99 -20.69 -2.08 -9.41
N SER A 100 -19.83 -3.10 -9.35
CA SER A 100 -19.65 -3.92 -8.14
C SER A 100 -18.74 -3.18 -7.15
N ARG A 101 -19.35 -2.34 -6.31
CA ARG A 101 -18.69 -1.93 -5.05
C ARG A 101 -18.56 -3.17 -4.18
N THR A 102 -17.34 -3.43 -3.72
CA THR A 102 -17.12 -4.47 -2.71
C THR A 102 -17.20 -3.81 -1.34
N GLU A 103 -18.13 -4.29 -0.51
CA GLU A 103 -18.30 -3.83 0.86
C GLU A 103 -17.64 -4.83 1.81
N VAL A 104 -16.76 -4.34 2.68
CA VAL A 104 -16.16 -5.15 3.74
C VAL A 104 -16.65 -4.60 5.07
N THR A 105 -17.55 -5.32 5.72
CA THR A 105 -18.18 -4.93 6.99
C THR A 105 -17.40 -5.47 8.19
N ALA A 106 -17.67 -4.96 9.39
CA ALA A 106 -17.07 -5.43 10.64
C ALA A 106 -15.52 -5.44 10.61
N CYS A 107 -14.93 -4.39 10.04
CA CYS A 107 -13.48 -4.20 9.98
C CYS A 107 -13.01 -3.41 11.21
N GLU A 108 -12.30 -4.04 12.13
CA GLU A 108 -11.67 -3.34 13.26
C GLU A 108 -10.34 -2.74 12.80
N VAL A 109 -10.21 -1.41 12.83
CA VAL A 109 -8.98 -0.72 12.41
C VAL A 109 -7.92 -0.87 13.48
N ILE A 110 -6.79 -1.46 13.13
CA ILE A 110 -5.67 -1.69 14.07
C ILE A 110 -4.48 -0.76 13.83
N ALA A 111 -4.30 -0.27 12.61
CA ALA A 111 -3.27 0.71 12.28
C ALA A 111 -3.64 1.48 11.02
N VAL A 112 -3.15 2.72 10.95
CA VAL A 112 -3.26 3.56 9.76
C VAL A 112 -1.87 4.08 9.40
N SER A 113 -1.50 3.96 8.12
CA SER A 113 -0.31 4.57 7.54
C SER A 113 -0.70 5.68 6.56
N GLU A 114 0.29 6.33 5.93
CA GLU A 114 0.03 7.32 4.88
C GLU A 114 -0.66 6.73 3.64
N HIS A 115 -0.55 5.42 3.41
CA HIS A 115 -1.03 4.78 2.17
C HIS A 115 -1.93 3.58 2.41
N SER A 116 -1.97 3.03 3.61
CA SER A 116 -2.73 1.82 3.89
C SER A 116 -3.45 1.88 5.23
N LEU A 117 -4.50 1.08 5.30
CA LEU A 117 -5.30 0.87 6.48
C LEU A 117 -5.29 -0.62 6.81
N LYS A 118 -4.79 -0.93 7.99
CA LYS A 118 -4.69 -2.30 8.49
C LYS A 118 -5.90 -2.58 9.37
N VAL A 119 -6.64 -3.64 9.03
CA VAL A 119 -7.84 -4.04 9.77
C VAL A 119 -7.83 -5.52 10.12
N ILE A 120 -8.63 -5.86 11.12
CA ILE A 120 -9.07 -7.21 11.37
C ILE A 120 -10.50 -7.35 10.85
N VAL A 121 -10.70 -8.24 9.88
CA VAL A 121 -12.02 -8.61 9.37
C VAL A 121 -12.51 -9.84 10.10
N SER A 122 -13.75 -9.80 10.61
CA SER A 122 -14.39 -10.93 11.27
C SER A 122 -15.28 -11.70 10.28
N GLU A 123 -14.82 -12.84 9.77
CA GLU A 123 -15.58 -13.67 8.82
C GLU A 123 -15.75 -15.09 9.36
N LYS A 124 -16.99 -15.60 9.42
CA LYS A 124 -17.33 -17.01 9.77
C LYS A 124 -16.58 -17.56 11.01
N LYS A 125 -16.53 -16.80 12.10
CA LYS A 125 -15.83 -17.09 13.38
C LYS A 125 -14.30 -17.02 13.35
N GLN A 126 -13.68 -16.53 12.26
CA GLN A 126 -12.24 -16.29 12.18
C GLN A 126 -11.96 -14.78 12.10
N ARG A 127 -10.90 -14.34 12.80
CA ARG A 127 -10.39 -12.96 12.75
C ARG A 127 -9.18 -12.95 11.83
N ILE A 128 -9.31 -12.28 10.68
CA ILE A 128 -8.29 -12.28 9.63
C ILE A 128 -7.73 -10.87 9.49
N GLU A 129 -6.41 -10.74 9.60
CA GLU A 129 -5.73 -9.49 9.32
C GLU A 129 -5.68 -9.20 7.81
N ARG A 130 -6.07 -7.98 7.44
CA ARG A 130 -6.09 -7.48 6.06
C ARG A 130 -5.53 -6.07 6.00
N VAL A 131 -4.88 -5.76 4.88
CA VAL A 131 -4.38 -4.43 4.57
C VAL A 131 -5.14 -3.94 3.35
N PHE A 132 -5.78 -2.78 3.49
CA PHE A 132 -6.46 -2.09 2.39
C PHE A 132 -5.65 -0.84 2.02
N MET A 133 -5.36 -0.67 0.73
CA MET A 133 -4.71 0.54 0.23
C MET A 133 -5.72 1.69 0.23
N LEU A 134 -5.35 2.85 0.77
CA LEU A 134 -6.25 4.00 0.86
C LEU A 134 -6.78 4.44 -0.51
N ARG A 135 -5.98 4.29 -1.58
CA ARG A 135 -6.40 4.61 -2.96
C ARG A 135 -7.53 3.73 -3.50
N ASP A 136 -7.67 2.52 -2.96
CA ASP A 136 -8.69 1.55 -3.40
C ASP A 136 -9.97 1.69 -2.56
N ILE A 137 -9.95 2.56 -1.53
CA ILE A 137 -11.08 2.85 -0.65
C ILE A 137 -11.82 4.09 -1.16
N VAL A 138 -13.08 3.89 -1.55
CA VAL A 138 -13.98 4.96 -2.02
C VAL A 138 -14.63 5.69 -0.85
N GLY A 139 -14.78 5.00 0.28
CA GLY A 139 -15.39 5.55 1.48
C GLY A 139 -15.29 4.60 2.66
N MET A 140 -15.55 5.15 3.84
CA MET A 140 -15.64 4.41 5.09
C MET A 140 -16.89 4.85 5.82
N LYS A 141 -17.57 3.92 6.49
CA LYS A 141 -18.69 4.24 7.39
C LYS A 141 -18.42 3.60 8.74
N GLN A 142 -18.42 4.41 9.80
CA GLN A 142 -18.36 3.91 11.17
C GLN A 142 -19.64 3.14 11.49
N GLU A 143 -19.49 1.95 12.07
CA GLU A 143 -20.62 1.22 12.64
C GLU A 143 -20.90 1.85 14.01
N VAL A 144 -21.90 2.72 14.07
CA VAL A 144 -22.39 3.27 15.34
C VAL A 144 -23.19 2.17 16.03
N VAL A 145 -22.72 1.74 17.20
CA VAL A 145 -23.42 0.80 18.10
C VAL A 145 -24.64 1.49 18.72
#